data_AF-A0A6N6L6Y7-F1
#
_entry.id   AF-A0A6N6L6Y7-F1
#
_cell.length_a   1.000
_cell.length_b   1.000
_cell.length_c   1.000
_cell.angle_alpha   90.00
_cell.angle_beta   90.00
_cell.angle_gamma   90.00
#
_symmetry.space_group_name_H-M   'P 1'
#
loop_
_entity.id
_entity.type
_entity.pdbx_description
1 polymer ?
#
loop_
_entity_poly.entity_id
_entity_poly.type
_entity_poly.pdbx_seq_one_letter_code
_entity_poly.pdbx_strand_id
1 'polypeptide(L)'
;MKFDIGDETDQALTTTLIHELVLCKDSFERFAALAKMNIMGRRDKAIKIKCHDAYASFLHHLYEFYVGCIKRDLRNTDNLHNDILDKIFNREVTKLLKNRVDAIQGGYAPSWENHISVYQVEVPTEFGAQFRRIRNRTAHASIKRSVPGNELPLGQFYEKYHGFVYLLYYSAQWLWTVKDIEAHDWKSIEDFDLAVQG
;
A
#
# COMPACT_ATOMS: atom_id res chain seq x y z
N MET A 1 -0.56 -2.89 -22.44
CA MET A 1 0.41 -3.36 -23.43
C MET A 1 0.94 -4.68 -22.92
N LYS A 2 0.95 -5.73 -23.77
CA LYS A 2 1.52 -7.02 -23.40
C LYS A 2 3.05 -6.98 -23.47
N PHE A 3 3.71 -7.76 -22.62
CA PHE A 3 5.16 -7.81 -22.52
C PHE A 3 5.62 -9.19 -22.03
N ASP A 4 6.91 -9.47 -22.09
CA ASP A 4 7.54 -10.67 -21.56
C ASP A 4 8.42 -10.37 -20.35
N ILE A 5 8.51 -11.33 -19.41
CA ILE A 5 9.35 -11.15 -18.22
C ILE A 5 10.81 -10.97 -18.62
N GLY A 6 11.44 -9.92 -18.09
CA GLY A 6 12.82 -9.54 -18.39
C GLY A 6 13.00 -8.60 -19.59
N ASP A 7 11.95 -8.29 -20.36
CA ASP A 7 12.04 -7.29 -21.41
C ASP A 7 12.10 -5.85 -20.86
N GLU A 8 12.32 -4.86 -21.73
CA GLU A 8 12.41 -3.44 -21.34
C GLU A 8 11.16 -2.94 -20.62
N THR A 9 9.97 -3.45 -20.96
CA THR A 9 8.72 -3.06 -20.32
C THR A 9 8.61 -3.66 -18.92
N ASP A 10 8.98 -4.93 -18.73
CA ASP A 10 9.03 -5.57 -17.42
C ASP A 10 10.05 -4.87 -16.50
N GLN A 11 11.22 -4.51 -17.04
CA GLN A 11 12.25 -3.79 -16.30
C GLN A 11 11.75 -2.41 -15.86
N ALA A 12 11.17 -1.63 -16.77
CA ALA A 12 10.60 -0.32 -16.45
C ALA A 12 9.45 -0.41 -15.42
N LEU A 13 8.59 -1.42 -15.55
CA LEU A 13 7.52 -1.69 -14.58
C LEU A 13 8.11 -2.08 -13.22
N THR A 14 9.16 -2.90 -13.19
CA THR A 14 9.85 -3.32 -11.96
C THR A 14 10.48 -2.13 -11.23
N THR A 15 11.17 -1.24 -11.94
CA THR A 15 11.68 0.02 -11.39
C THR A 15 10.55 0.87 -10.81
N THR A 16 9.42 0.98 -11.53
CA THR A 16 8.23 1.71 -11.06
C THR A 16 7.66 1.10 -9.78
N LEU A 17 7.57 -0.23 -9.70
CA LEU A 17 7.08 -0.95 -8.52
C LEU A 17 7.97 -0.71 -7.30
N ILE A 18 9.28 -0.70 -7.49
CA ILE A 18 10.22 -0.43 -6.39
C ILE A 18 10.09 1.01 -5.92
N HIS A 19 9.89 1.95 -6.85
CA HIS A 19 9.64 3.34 -6.49
C HIS A 19 8.38 3.48 -5.62
N GLU A 20 7.27 2.86 -6.04
CA GLU A 20 6.02 2.87 -5.29
C GLU A 20 6.20 2.25 -3.90
N LEU A 21 6.99 1.18 -3.77
CA LEU A 21 7.28 0.58 -2.47
C LEU A 21 8.13 1.49 -1.57
N VAL A 22 9.10 2.21 -2.13
CA VAL A 22 9.92 3.21 -1.40
C VAL A 22 9.02 4.34 -0.88
N LEU A 23 8.18 4.91 -1.74
CA LEU A 23 7.23 5.97 -1.37
C LEU A 23 6.19 5.49 -0.35
N CYS A 24 5.73 4.25 -0.49
CA CYS A 24 4.83 3.60 0.46
C CYS A 24 5.48 3.49 1.85
N LYS A 25 6.74 3.03 1.90
CA LYS A 25 7.49 2.88 3.14
C LYS A 25 7.71 4.23 3.83
N ASP A 26 8.20 5.23 3.11
CA ASP A 26 8.41 6.59 3.65
C ASP A 26 7.09 7.18 4.20
N SER A 27 6.01 7.05 3.44
CA SER A 27 4.68 7.52 3.86
C SER A 27 4.19 6.82 5.12
N PHE A 28 4.40 5.51 5.24
CA PHE A 28 4.05 4.74 6.44
C PHE A 28 4.86 5.15 7.66
N GLU A 29 6.19 5.29 7.52
CA GLU A 29 7.08 5.70 8.61
C GLU A 29 6.72 7.11 9.10
N ARG A 30 6.46 8.03 8.18
CA ARG A 30 5.96 9.37 8.48
C ARG A 30 4.62 9.34 9.20
N PHE A 31 3.68 8.50 8.73
CA PHE A 31 2.39 8.30 9.40
C PHE A 31 2.58 7.80 10.83
N ALA A 32 3.39 6.76 11.03
CA ALA A 32 3.64 6.17 12.35
C ALA A 32 4.24 7.20 13.33
N ALA A 33 5.20 8.01 12.88
CA ALA A 33 5.79 9.07 13.68
C ALA A 33 4.75 10.14 14.08
N LEU A 34 3.93 10.61 13.13
CA LEU A 34 2.90 11.63 13.39
C LEU A 34 1.75 11.10 14.26
N ALA A 35 1.33 9.85 14.03
CA ALA A 35 0.32 9.18 14.84
C ALA A 35 0.79 9.04 16.29
N LYS A 36 2.05 8.64 16.51
CA LYS A 36 2.66 8.59 17.84
C LYS A 36 2.62 9.95 18.54
N MET A 37 2.99 11.03 17.85
CA MET A 37 2.94 12.40 18.42
C MET A 37 1.52 12.79 18.81
N ASN A 38 0.52 12.47 17.98
CA ASN A 38 -0.89 12.76 18.24
C ASN A 38 -1.42 11.98 19.45
N ILE A 39 -1.07 10.69 19.56
CA ILE A 39 -1.40 9.83 20.71
C ILE A 39 -0.78 10.37 22.00
N MET A 40 0.48 10.83 21.94
CA MET A 40 1.21 11.43 23.07
C MET A 40 0.73 12.86 23.44
N GLY A 41 -0.36 13.34 22.85
CA GLY A 41 -1.02 14.58 23.26
C GLY A 41 -0.69 15.82 22.43
N ARG A 42 0.16 15.73 21.40
CA ARG A 42 0.35 16.85 20.44
C ARG A 42 -0.77 16.86 19.40
N ARG A 43 -1.85 17.59 19.71
CA ARG A 43 -3.12 17.56 18.96
C ARG A 43 -3.41 18.81 18.13
N ASP A 44 -2.39 19.60 17.79
CA ASP A 44 -2.60 20.76 16.94
C ASP A 44 -3.11 20.34 15.54
N LYS A 45 -3.81 21.28 14.90
CA LYS A 45 -4.50 21.02 13.63
C LYS A 45 -3.52 20.64 12.52
N ALA A 46 -2.31 21.21 12.53
CA ALA A 46 -1.30 20.94 11.51
C ALA A 46 -0.77 19.50 11.62
N ILE A 47 -0.52 18.99 12.83
CA ILE A 47 -0.15 17.58 13.03
C ILE A 47 -1.26 16.65 12.53
N LYS A 48 -2.53 16.95 12.81
CA LYS A 48 -3.65 16.12 12.35
C LYS A 48 -3.74 16.07 10.82
N ILE A 49 -3.58 17.21 10.15
CA ILE A 49 -3.56 17.29 8.68
C ILE A 49 -2.38 16.48 8.13
N LYS A 50 -1.17 16.68 8.65
CA LYS A 50 0.02 15.93 8.21
C LYS A 50 -0.14 14.43 8.43
N CYS A 51 -0.73 14.02 9.56
CA CYS A 51 -0.97 12.60 9.88
C CYS A 51 -1.98 11.98 8.92
N HIS A 52 -3.07 12.71 8.65
CA HIS A 52 -4.08 12.32 7.67
C HIS A 52 -3.45 12.15 6.27
N ASP A 53 -2.66 13.12 5.83
CA ASP A 53 -2.04 13.12 4.51
C ASP A 53 -0.98 12.02 4.38
N ALA A 54 -0.16 11.79 5.41
CA ALA A 54 0.79 10.68 5.41
C ALA A 54 0.09 9.31 5.30
N TYR A 55 -1.03 9.11 6.02
CA TYR A 55 -1.80 7.88 5.89
C TYR A 55 -2.45 7.74 4.51
N ALA A 56 -2.97 8.83 3.95
CA ALA A 56 -3.53 8.88 2.61
C ALA A 56 -2.49 8.53 1.52
N SER A 57 -1.27 9.05 1.63
CA SER A 57 -0.15 8.71 0.73
C SER A 57 0.27 7.26 0.88
N PHE A 58 0.36 6.75 2.12
CA PHE A 58 0.65 5.34 2.37
C PHE A 58 -0.36 4.42 1.65
N LEU A 59 -1.66 4.70 1.79
CA LEU A 59 -2.71 3.94 1.10
C LEU A 59 -2.60 4.03 -0.42
N HIS A 60 -2.26 5.22 -0.94
CA HIS A 60 -2.11 5.43 -2.38
C HIS A 60 -0.99 4.55 -2.96
N HIS A 61 0.22 4.70 -2.43
CA HIS A 61 1.39 3.99 -2.93
C HIS A 61 1.28 2.47 -2.74
N LEU A 62 0.72 2.01 -1.62
CA LEU A 62 0.46 0.59 -1.43
C LEU A 62 -0.53 0.05 -2.47
N TYR A 63 -1.60 0.79 -2.78
CA TYR A 63 -2.58 0.38 -3.77
C TYR A 63 -1.95 0.32 -5.17
N GLU A 64 -1.20 1.36 -5.59
CA GLU A 64 -0.55 1.39 -6.90
C GLU A 64 0.51 0.29 -7.05
N PHE A 65 1.29 0.05 -6.00
CA PHE A 65 2.24 -1.06 -5.95
C PHE A 65 1.55 -2.40 -6.26
N TYR A 66 0.47 -2.73 -5.54
CA TYR A 66 -0.26 -3.99 -5.79
C TYR A 66 -0.91 -4.04 -7.17
N VAL A 67 -1.46 -2.92 -7.67
CA VAL A 67 -1.98 -2.86 -9.05
C VAL A 67 -0.87 -3.17 -10.06
N GLY A 68 0.32 -2.60 -9.88
CA GLY A 68 1.47 -2.89 -10.73
C GLY A 68 1.92 -4.36 -10.63
N CYS A 69 1.94 -4.95 -9.44
CA CYS A 69 2.24 -6.38 -9.27
C CYS A 69 1.24 -7.26 -10.04
N ILE A 70 -0.06 -6.93 -9.95
CA ILE A 70 -1.11 -7.66 -10.69
C ILE A 70 -0.92 -7.51 -12.19
N LYS A 71 -0.63 -6.28 -12.68
CA LYS A 71 -0.33 -6.04 -14.10
C LYS A 71 0.90 -6.84 -14.55
N ARG A 72 1.90 -6.97 -13.68
CA ARG A 72 3.10 -7.77 -13.93
C ARG A 72 2.81 -9.26 -14.02
N ASP A 73 2.05 -9.80 -13.07
CA ASP A 73 1.63 -11.21 -13.06
C ASP A 73 0.81 -11.56 -14.31
N LEU A 74 -0.02 -10.61 -14.79
CA LEU A 74 -0.81 -10.75 -16.02
C LEU A 74 -0.02 -10.46 -17.29
N ARG A 75 1.24 -10.02 -17.18
CA ARG A 75 2.10 -9.58 -18.29
C ARG A 75 1.39 -8.57 -19.20
N ASN A 76 0.62 -7.67 -18.58
CA ASN A 76 -0.13 -6.65 -19.28
C ASN A 76 -0.24 -5.35 -18.48
N THR A 77 0.28 -4.26 -19.03
CA THR A 77 0.22 -2.91 -18.43
C THR A 77 -1.13 -2.20 -18.62
N ASP A 78 -2.07 -2.77 -19.38
CA ASP A 78 -3.39 -2.19 -19.61
C ASP A 78 -4.17 -1.99 -18.29
N ASN A 79 -5.12 -1.05 -18.32
CA ASN A 79 -5.99 -0.82 -17.17
C ASN A 79 -6.94 -2.01 -16.99
N LEU A 80 -6.91 -2.58 -15.79
CA LEU A 80 -7.83 -3.63 -15.39
C LEU A 80 -9.15 -3.03 -14.94
N HIS A 81 -10.23 -3.77 -15.14
CA HIS A 81 -11.53 -3.34 -14.66
C HIS A 81 -11.55 -3.31 -13.13
N ASN A 82 -12.17 -2.27 -12.57
CA ASN A 82 -12.12 -1.99 -11.13
C ASN A 82 -12.67 -3.13 -10.26
N ASP A 83 -13.72 -3.83 -10.71
CA ASP A 83 -14.32 -4.93 -9.95
C ASP A 83 -13.39 -6.15 -9.84
N ILE A 84 -12.54 -6.37 -10.85
CA ILE A 84 -11.52 -7.43 -10.84
C ILE A 84 -10.46 -7.09 -9.80
N LEU A 85 -9.96 -5.84 -9.81
CA LEU A 85 -9.00 -5.37 -8.81
C LEU A 85 -9.56 -5.49 -7.40
N ASP A 86 -10.79 -5.03 -7.17
CA ASP A 86 -11.47 -5.08 -5.87
C ASP A 86 -11.52 -6.54 -5.33
N LYS A 87 -11.84 -7.51 -6.19
CA LYS A 87 -11.86 -8.95 -5.85
C LYS A 87 -10.47 -9.50 -5.57
N ILE A 88 -9.46 -9.09 -6.34
CA ILE A 88 -8.07 -9.53 -6.14
C ILE A 88 -7.55 -9.06 -4.77
N PHE A 89 -7.80 -7.81 -4.39
CA PHE A 89 -7.41 -7.30 -3.07
C PHE A 89 -8.03 -8.11 -1.93
N ASN A 90 -9.33 -8.40 -2.00
CA ASN A 90 -10.00 -9.22 -0.98
C ASN A 90 -9.38 -10.62 -0.90
N ARG A 91 -9.13 -11.25 -2.05
CA ARG A 91 -8.51 -12.59 -2.12
C ARG A 91 -7.10 -12.58 -1.56
N GLU A 92 -6.32 -11.53 -1.85
CA GLU A 92 -4.94 -11.41 -1.37
C GLU A 92 -4.88 -11.31 0.15
N VAL A 93 -5.70 -10.44 0.76
CA VAL A 93 -5.78 -10.35 2.23
C VAL A 93 -6.25 -11.67 2.83
N THR A 94 -7.27 -12.31 2.24
CA THR A 94 -7.78 -13.60 2.71
C THR A 94 -6.68 -14.67 2.69
N LYS A 95 -5.88 -14.71 1.62
CA LYS A 95 -4.72 -15.61 1.49
C LYS A 95 -3.68 -15.32 2.58
N LEU A 96 -3.34 -14.04 2.82
CA LEU A 96 -2.36 -13.66 3.83
C LEU A 96 -2.81 -14.02 5.24
N LEU A 97 -4.09 -13.81 5.59
CA LEU A 97 -4.65 -14.21 6.88
C LEU A 97 -4.57 -15.72 7.07
N LYS A 98 -4.98 -16.49 6.05
CA LYS A 98 -4.90 -17.96 6.08
C LYS A 98 -3.45 -18.44 6.28
N ASN A 99 -2.51 -17.88 5.53
CA ASN A 99 -1.09 -18.25 5.66
C ASN A 99 -0.54 -18.01 7.08
N ARG A 100 -0.98 -16.94 7.75
CA ARG A 100 -0.60 -16.67 9.15
C ARG A 100 -1.21 -17.69 10.12
N VAL A 101 -2.50 -18.01 9.95
CA VAL A 101 -3.18 -19.06 10.73
C VAL A 101 -2.47 -20.40 10.57
N ASP A 102 -2.20 -20.80 9.33
CA ASP A 102 -1.53 -22.07 9.01
C ASP A 102 -0.12 -22.12 9.63
N ALA A 103 0.62 -21.00 9.61
CA ALA A 103 1.95 -20.91 10.23
C ALA A 103 1.95 -21.05 11.75
N ILE A 104 0.96 -20.44 12.42
CA ILE A 104 0.82 -20.53 13.88
C ILE A 104 0.43 -21.94 14.29
N GLN A 105 -0.56 -22.53 13.59
CA GLN A 105 -1.00 -23.91 13.86
C GLN A 105 0.09 -24.93 13.56
N GLY A 106 0.91 -24.69 12.54
CA GLY A 106 2.05 -25.51 12.18
C GLY A 106 3.30 -25.33 13.07
N GLY A 107 3.29 -24.38 14.01
CA GLY A 107 4.39 -24.15 14.94
C GLY A 107 5.67 -23.56 14.33
N TYR A 108 5.58 -23.01 13.11
CA TYR A 108 6.70 -22.34 12.42
C TYR A 108 6.50 -20.83 12.29
N ALA A 109 5.45 -20.28 12.91
CA ALA A 109 5.30 -18.84 13.08
C ALA A 109 6.43 -18.28 13.96
N PRO A 110 6.94 -17.06 13.66
CA PRO A 110 7.90 -16.39 14.52
C PRO A 110 7.37 -16.16 15.94
N SER A 111 8.27 -16.10 16.92
CA SER A 111 7.88 -15.93 18.34
C SER A 111 7.25 -14.58 18.67
N TRP A 112 7.45 -13.57 17.82
CA TRP A 112 6.84 -12.24 17.93
C TRP A 112 5.51 -12.12 17.17
N GLU A 113 5.03 -13.19 16.55
CA GLU A 113 3.75 -13.21 15.85
C GLU A 113 2.60 -12.98 16.85
N ASN A 114 1.56 -12.26 16.43
CA ASN A 114 0.38 -12.09 17.26
C ASN A 114 -0.33 -13.44 17.51
N HIS A 115 -1.15 -13.46 18.56
CA HIS A 115 -2.03 -14.60 18.81
C HIS A 115 -2.94 -14.90 17.60
N ILE A 116 -3.21 -16.18 17.35
CA ILE A 116 -3.97 -16.68 16.18
C ILE A 116 -5.33 -15.99 15.99
N SER A 117 -5.99 -15.57 17.07
CA SER A 117 -7.29 -14.88 17.04
C SER A 117 -7.26 -13.56 16.28
N VAL A 118 -6.09 -12.93 16.13
CA VAL A 118 -5.93 -11.70 15.32
C VAL A 118 -6.14 -11.98 13.83
N TYR A 119 -5.85 -13.21 13.39
CA TYR A 119 -5.88 -13.59 11.98
C TYR A 119 -7.14 -14.37 11.58
N GLN A 120 -7.90 -14.87 12.56
CA GLN A 120 -9.17 -15.57 12.34
C GLN A 120 -10.34 -14.60 12.15
N VAL A 121 -10.21 -13.73 11.14
CA VAL A 121 -11.21 -12.71 10.79
C VAL A 121 -11.61 -12.86 9.34
N GLU A 122 -12.88 -12.56 9.04
CA GLU A 122 -13.37 -12.54 7.66
C GLU A 122 -13.03 -11.20 7.01
N VAL A 123 -12.53 -11.24 5.77
CA VAL A 123 -12.28 -10.03 4.98
C VAL A 123 -13.61 -9.53 4.42
N PRO A 124 -14.07 -8.32 4.77
CA PRO A 124 -15.32 -7.79 4.24
C PRO A 124 -15.29 -7.68 2.72
N THR A 125 -16.36 -8.13 2.05
CA THR A 125 -16.44 -8.20 0.58
C THR A 125 -16.26 -6.86 -0.12
N GLU A 126 -16.49 -5.75 0.59
CA GLU A 126 -16.34 -4.40 0.09
C GLU A 126 -14.93 -3.81 0.29
N PHE A 127 -14.00 -4.51 0.94
CA PHE A 127 -12.68 -3.98 1.29
C PHE A 127 -11.94 -3.40 0.09
N GLY A 128 -11.74 -4.18 -0.98
CA GLY A 128 -11.03 -3.72 -2.19
C GLY A 128 -11.67 -2.48 -2.81
N ALA A 129 -13.00 -2.46 -2.90
CA ALA A 129 -13.74 -1.31 -3.41
C ALA A 129 -13.57 -0.06 -2.54
N GLN A 130 -13.56 -0.21 -1.21
CA GLN A 130 -13.32 0.90 -0.29
C GLN A 130 -11.88 1.39 -0.36
N PHE A 131 -10.91 0.48 -0.50
CA PHE A 131 -9.50 0.82 -0.62
C PHE A 131 -9.26 1.68 -1.88
N ARG A 132 -9.78 1.24 -3.02
CA ARG A 132 -9.73 2.00 -4.28
C ARG A 132 -10.41 3.37 -4.18
N ARG A 133 -11.58 3.44 -3.54
CA ARG A 133 -12.31 4.72 -3.35
C ARG A 133 -11.51 5.71 -2.52
N ILE A 134 -10.88 5.25 -1.44
CA ILE A 134 -10.00 6.10 -0.63
C ILE A 134 -8.81 6.58 -1.46
N ARG A 135 -8.13 5.69 -2.19
CA ARG A 135 -7.02 6.05 -3.08
C ARG A 135 -7.42 7.14 -4.09
N ASN A 136 -8.59 7.03 -4.72
CA ASN A 136 -9.04 8.00 -5.72
C ASN A 136 -9.30 9.39 -5.12
N ARG A 137 -9.75 9.46 -3.86
CA ARG A 137 -10.04 10.72 -3.18
C ARG A 137 -8.78 11.46 -2.72
N THR A 138 -7.74 10.71 -2.41
CA THR A 138 -6.47 11.28 -1.95
C THR A 138 -5.61 11.74 -3.14
N ALA A 139 -5.75 11.11 -4.30
CA ALA A 139 -5.07 11.51 -5.54
C ALA A 139 -5.62 12.78 -6.21
N HIS A 140 -6.90 13.12 -5.99
CA HIS A 140 -7.54 14.30 -6.62
C HIS A 140 -8.00 15.35 -5.61
N ALA A 141 -8.08 16.61 -6.05
CA ALA A 141 -8.69 17.71 -5.30
C ALA A 141 -10.22 17.54 -5.20
N SER A 142 -10.66 16.47 -4.54
CA SER A 142 -12.06 16.13 -4.35
C SER A 142 -12.60 16.80 -3.10
N ILE A 143 -13.71 17.53 -3.21
CA ILE A 143 -14.45 18.06 -2.04
C ILE A 143 -14.81 16.95 -1.05
N LYS A 144 -14.91 15.71 -1.52
CA LYS A 144 -15.18 14.52 -0.71
C LYS A 144 -14.09 14.27 0.34
N ARG A 145 -12.89 14.83 0.17
CA ARG A 145 -11.82 14.77 1.19
C ARG A 145 -12.24 15.48 2.48
N SER A 146 -12.90 16.63 2.35
CA SER A 146 -13.35 17.43 3.49
C SER A 146 -14.81 17.15 3.86
N VAL A 147 -15.64 16.78 2.88
CA VAL A 147 -17.09 16.54 3.05
C VAL A 147 -17.46 15.21 2.36
N PRO A 148 -17.27 14.06 3.04
CA PRO A 148 -17.41 12.74 2.43
C PRO A 148 -18.83 12.38 2.00
N GLY A 149 -19.85 13.10 2.47
CA GLY A 149 -21.25 12.74 2.20
C GLY A 149 -21.56 11.34 2.74
N ASN A 150 -22.02 10.45 1.85
CA ASN A 150 -22.34 9.05 2.17
C ASN A 150 -21.13 8.10 2.01
N GLU A 151 -19.95 8.61 1.64
CA GLU A 151 -18.76 7.79 1.48
C GLU A 151 -18.01 7.59 2.80
N LEU A 152 -17.29 6.47 2.92
CA LEU A 152 -16.53 6.14 4.12
C LEU A 152 -15.42 7.17 4.37
N PRO A 153 -15.39 7.90 5.50
CA PRO A 153 -14.30 8.81 5.86
C PRO A 153 -12.98 8.07 6.08
N LEU A 154 -11.83 8.73 5.86
CA LEU A 154 -10.51 8.10 6.02
C LEU A 154 -10.28 7.54 7.45
N GLY A 155 -10.77 8.24 8.48
CA GLY A 155 -10.70 7.76 9.86
C GLY A 155 -11.47 6.46 10.09
N GLN A 156 -12.67 6.34 9.54
CA GLN A 156 -13.46 5.09 9.62
C GLN A 156 -12.85 3.97 8.77
N PHE A 157 -12.24 4.31 7.64
CA PHE A 157 -11.46 3.34 6.86
C PHE A 157 -10.26 2.83 7.67
N TYR A 158 -9.53 3.70 8.36
CA TYR A 158 -8.44 3.32 9.25
C TYR A 158 -8.94 2.34 10.33
N GLU A 159 -9.99 2.70 11.07
CA GLU A 159 -10.54 1.86 12.13
C GLU A 159 -10.97 0.48 11.64
N LYS A 160 -11.61 0.41 10.46
CA LYS A 160 -12.17 -0.85 9.95
C LYS A 160 -11.15 -1.72 9.21
N TYR A 161 -10.20 -1.12 8.49
CA TYR A 161 -9.40 -1.84 7.50
C TYR A 161 -7.88 -1.70 7.66
N HIS A 162 -7.39 -0.90 8.61
CA HIS A 162 -5.94 -0.71 8.78
C HIS A 162 -5.19 -2.04 8.98
N GLY A 163 -5.77 -3.00 9.72
CA GLY A 163 -5.15 -4.32 9.91
C GLY A 163 -4.90 -5.07 8.59
N PHE A 164 -5.83 -5.01 7.65
CA PHE A 164 -5.69 -5.63 6.32
C PHE A 164 -4.67 -4.90 5.45
N VAL A 165 -4.71 -3.58 5.47
CA VAL A 165 -3.73 -2.73 4.76
C VAL A 165 -2.32 -2.97 5.29
N TYR A 166 -2.17 -3.02 6.62
CA TYR A 166 -0.88 -3.30 7.25
C TYR A 166 -0.38 -4.70 6.90
N LEU A 167 -1.26 -5.70 6.83
CA LEU A 167 -0.89 -7.06 6.41
C LEU A 167 -0.37 -7.10 4.97
N LEU A 168 -1.02 -6.38 4.05
CA LEU A 168 -0.53 -6.20 2.67
C LEU A 168 0.86 -5.57 2.67
N TYR A 169 1.00 -4.40 3.32
CA TYR A 169 2.28 -3.69 3.42
C TYR A 169 3.41 -4.55 3.99
N TYR A 170 3.17 -5.21 5.12
CA TYR A 170 4.16 -6.07 5.75
C TYR A 170 4.54 -7.26 4.88
N SER A 171 3.58 -7.84 4.15
CA SER A 171 3.86 -8.94 3.21
C SER A 171 4.72 -8.51 2.02
N ALA A 172 4.51 -7.29 1.50
CA ALA A 172 5.29 -6.75 0.38
C ALA A 172 6.78 -6.63 0.73
N GLN A 173 7.11 -6.27 1.97
CA GLN A 173 8.50 -6.12 2.44
C GLN A 173 9.31 -7.42 2.45
N TRP A 174 8.65 -8.59 2.48
CA TRP A 174 9.34 -9.88 2.40
C TRP A 174 9.71 -10.27 0.98
N LEU A 175 8.97 -9.75 0.00
CA LEU A 175 9.10 -10.12 -1.41
C LEU A 175 9.96 -9.10 -2.18
N TRP A 176 9.99 -7.86 -1.72
CA TRP A 176 10.67 -6.76 -2.38
C TRP A 176 11.56 -6.05 -1.37
N THR A 177 12.83 -5.80 -1.71
CA THR A 177 13.80 -5.28 -0.76
C THR A 177 14.50 -4.03 -1.28
N VAL A 178 15.03 -3.24 -0.33
CA VAL A 178 15.83 -2.05 -0.63
C VAL A 178 17.16 -2.41 -1.31
N LYS A 179 17.63 -3.67 -1.20
CA LYS A 179 18.80 -4.13 -1.98
C LYS A 179 18.55 -4.05 -3.48
N ASP A 180 17.29 -4.12 -3.88
CA ASP A 180 16.92 -4.04 -5.28
C ASP A 180 17.15 -2.61 -5.79
N ILE A 181 17.03 -1.56 -4.95
CA ILE A 181 17.18 -0.15 -5.37
C ILE A 181 18.49 0.09 -6.11
N GLU A 182 19.65 -0.24 -5.54
CA GLU A 182 20.95 0.01 -6.18
C GLU A 182 21.16 -0.79 -7.49
N ALA A 183 20.33 -1.80 -7.76
CA ALA A 183 20.42 -2.64 -8.94
C ALA A 183 19.54 -2.18 -10.10
N HIS A 184 18.69 -1.16 -9.91
CA HIS A 184 17.79 -0.66 -10.94
C HIS A 184 18.31 0.60 -11.62
N ASP A 185 18.00 0.72 -12.92
CA ASP A 185 18.25 1.95 -13.68
C ASP A 185 17.19 3.00 -13.31
N TRP A 186 17.62 3.99 -12.51
CA TRP A 186 16.80 5.09 -12.01
C TRP A 186 16.91 6.35 -12.86
N LYS A 187 17.44 6.27 -14.09
CA LYS A 187 17.81 7.42 -14.92
C LYS A 187 16.89 8.63 -14.82
N SER A 188 15.57 8.47 -14.99
CA SER A 188 14.63 9.61 -14.93
C SER A 188 14.49 10.26 -13.54
N ILE A 189 14.72 9.50 -12.47
CA ILE A 189 14.74 10.01 -11.08
C ILE A 189 16.09 10.65 -10.78
N GLU A 190 17.19 10.04 -11.23
CA GLU A 190 18.55 10.59 -11.06
C GLU A 190 18.76 11.88 -11.86
N ASP A 191 18.11 12.01 -13.01
CA ASP A 191 18.08 13.25 -13.80
C ASP A 191 17.45 14.44 -13.02
N PHE A 192 16.72 14.17 -11.93
CA PHE A 192 16.23 15.17 -10.98
C PHE A 192 17.25 15.52 -9.88
N ASP A 193 18.55 15.25 -10.11
CA ASP A 193 19.61 15.73 -9.23
C ASP A 193 19.91 17.22 -9.46
N LEU A 194 19.42 18.05 -8.55
CA LEU A 194 19.63 19.51 -8.58
C LEU A 194 21.06 19.93 -8.24
N ALA A 195 21.92 19.01 -7.76
CA ALA A 195 23.33 19.30 -7.49
C ALA A 195 24.18 19.39 -8.77
N VAL A 196 23.68 18.87 -9.90
CA VAL A 196 24.42 18.77 -11.17
C VAL A 196 24.14 19.94 -12.13
N GLN A 197 23.34 20.94 -11.71
CA GLN A 197 23.20 22.19 -12.47
C GLN A 197 24.38 23.14 -12.22
N GLY A 198 25.45 22.94 -12.99
CA GLY A 198 26.62 23.83 -13.10
C GLY A 198 26.92 24.19 -14.55
#